data_AF-W2JZC7-F1
#
_entry.id   AF-W2JZC7-F1
#
_cell.length_a   1.000
_cell.length_b   1.000
_cell.length_c   1.000
_cell.angle_alpha   90.00
_cell.angle_beta   90.00
_cell.angle_gamma   90.00
#
_symmetry.space_group_name_H-M   'P 1'
#
loop_
_entity.id
_entity.type
_entity.pdbx_description
1 polymer ?
#
loop_
_entity_poly.entity_id
_entity_poly.type
_entity_poly.pdbx_seq_one_letter_code
_entity_poly.pdbx_strand_id
1 'polypeptide(L)' 'MLYVSAQWASLTLLLLLTVLVVSTVNAEFFVPEDVPGPPEKILVSPASDTSMRVQFF' A
#
# COMPACT_ATOMS: atom_id res chain seq x y z
N MET A 1 -16.07 12.78 -40.65
CA MET A 1 -14.83 13.07 -39.91
C MET A 1 -15.03 13.30 -38.42
N LEU A 2 -16.05 14.06 -37.96
CA LEU A 2 -16.29 14.36 -36.54
C LEU A 2 -16.53 13.14 -35.63
N TYR A 3 -17.19 12.10 -36.15
CA TYR A 3 -17.45 10.86 -35.41
C TYR A 3 -16.17 10.08 -35.10
N VAL A 4 -15.26 10.01 -36.09
CA VAL A 4 -13.97 9.32 -35.95
C VAL A 4 -13.10 10.05 -34.93
N SER A 5 -13.04 11.40 -34.98
CA SER A 5 -12.29 12.18 -33.98
C SER A 5 -12.86 12.06 -32.57
N ALA A 6 -14.19 11.99 -32.43
CA ALA A 6 -14.84 11.78 -31.14
C ALA A 6 -14.54 10.38 -30.56
N GLN A 7 -14.53 9.35 -31.41
CA GLN A 7 -14.18 7.98 -31.04
C GLN A 7 -12.74 7.87 -30.51
N TRP A 8 -11.78 8.52 -31.17
CA TRP A 8 -10.39 8.57 -30.69
C TRP A 8 -10.27 9.33 -29.36
N ALA A 9 -11.03 10.41 -29.17
CA ALA A 9 -11.04 11.15 -27.90
C ALA A 9 -11.59 10.30 -26.74
N SER A 10 -12.67 9.53 -26.97
CA SER A 10 -13.23 8.62 -25.96
C SER A 10 -12.27 7.49 -25.59
N LEU A 11 -11.56 6.92 -26.57
CA LEU A 11 -10.52 5.90 -26.34
C LEU A 11 -9.36 6.44 -25.50
N THR A 12 -8.90 7.66 -25.82
CA THR A 12 -7.82 8.32 -25.05
C THR A 12 -8.26 8.60 -23.62
N LEU A 13 -9.49 9.06 -23.40
CA LEU A 13 -10.02 9.31 -22.06
C LEU A 13 -10.12 8.02 -21.24
N LEU A 14 -10.60 6.93 -21.84
CA LEU A 14 -10.69 5.61 -21.19
C LEU A 14 -9.30 5.09 -20.82
N LEU A 15 -8.32 5.25 -21.72
CA LEU A 15 -6.93 4.86 -21.46
C LEU A 15 -6.34 5.65 -20.28
N LEU A 16 -6.51 6.98 -20.27
CA LEU A 16 -6.03 7.85 -19.20
C LEU A 16 -6.66 7.49 -17.85
N LEU A 17 -7.98 7.24 -17.84
CA LEU A 17 -8.68 6.81 -16.62
C LEU A 17 -8.15 5.48 -16.10
N THR A 18 -7.89 4.53 -17.01
CA THR A 18 -7.35 3.21 -16.65
C THR A 18 -5.95 3.32 -16.06
N VAL A 19 -5.06 4.12 -16.67
CA VAL A 19 -3.71 4.38 -16.15
C VAL A 19 -3.78 5.02 -14.77
N LEU A 20 -4.66 6.00 -14.58
CA LEU A 20 -4.85 6.67 -13.30
C LEU A 20 -5.29 5.68 -12.21
N VAL A 21 -6.34 4.90 -12.45
CA VAL A 21 -6.87 3.90 -11.50
C VAL A 21 -5.81 2.84 -11.16
N VAL A 22 -5.06 2.34 -12.15
CA VAL A 22 -3.99 1.37 -11.89
C VAL A 22 -2.87 1.98 -11.05
N SER A 23 -2.50 3.24 -11.30
CA SER A 23 -1.47 3.92 -10.50
C SER A 23 -1.88 4.15 -9.05
N THR A 24 -3.15 4.50 -8.80
CA THR A 24 -3.65 4.74 -7.44
C THR A 24 -3.84 3.44 -6.66
N VAL A 25 -4.34 2.37 -7.30
CA VAL A 25 -4.52 1.07 -6.64
C VAL A 25 -3.19 0.42 -6.26
N ASN A 26 -2.14 0.62 -7.07
CA ASN A 26 -0.80 0.16 -6.70
C ASN A 26 -0.15 1.00 -5.60
N ALA A 27 -0.60 2.24 -5.36
CA ALA A 27 -0.10 3.11 -4.30
C ALA A 27 -0.73 2.82 -2.92
N GLU A 28 -1.85 2.08 -2.85
CA GLU A 28 -2.44 1.60 -1.60
C GLU A 28 -1.88 0.23 -1.16
N PHE A 29 -1.00 -0.37 -1.96
CA PHE A 29 -0.21 -1.51 -1.55
C PHE A 29 0.92 -0.98 -0.67
N PHE A 30 1.06 -1.48 0.57
CA PHE A 30 2.11 -1.07 1.50
C PHE A 30 3.44 -0.91 0.76
N VAL A 31 3.87 0.33 0.59
CA VAL A 31 5.18 0.63 0.04
C VAL A 31 6.18 0.12 1.09
N PRO A 32 7.37 -0.38 0.73
CA PRO A 32 8.31 -0.92 1.72
C PRO A 32 8.63 0.02 2.90
N GLU A 33 8.42 1.33 2.73
CA GLU A 33 8.53 2.37 3.75
C GLU A 33 7.34 2.43 4.74
N ASP A 34 6.19 1.86 4.40
CA ASP A 34 4.99 1.80 5.24
C ASP A 34 5.04 0.66 6.27
N VAL A 35 6.03 -0.24 6.17
CA VAL A 35 6.24 -1.32 7.12
C VAL A 35 7.20 -0.83 8.21
N PRO A 36 6.74 -0.69 9.47
CA PRO A 36 7.63 -0.34 10.56
C PRO A 36 8.79 -1.35 10.65
N GLY A 37 9.99 -0.83 10.86
CA GLY A 37 11.17 -1.68 11.09
C GLY A 37 11.01 -2.58 12.32
N PRO A 38 11.88 -3.59 12.48
CA PRO A 38 11.86 -4.42 13.68
C PRO A 38 12.13 -3.56 14.94
N PRO A 39 11.63 -3.96 16.13
CA PRO A 39 11.96 -3.29 17.38
C PRO A 39 13.47 -3.23 17.61
N GLU A 40 13.98 -2.12 18.15
CA GLU A 40 15.42 -1.95 18.39
C GLU A 40 15.90 -2.85 19.52
N LYS A 41 15.02 -3.07 20.51
CA LYS A 41 15.33 -3.87 21.69
C LYS A 41 14.12 -4.62 22.20
N ILE A 42 14.36 -5.86 22.62
CA ILE A 42 13.37 -6.72 23.27
C ILE A 42 13.87 -7.04 24.67
N LEU A 43 13.04 -6.76 25.68
CA LEU A 43 13.25 -7.22 27.05
C LEU A 43 12.23 -8.30 27.38
N VAL A 44 12.71 -9.39 27.98
CA VAL A 44 11.86 -10.50 28.42
C VAL A 44 12.09 -10.73 29.91
N SER A 45 11.00 -10.82 30.67
CA SER A 45 11.04 -11.10 32.11
C SER A 45 9.87 -11.98 32.55
N PRO A 46 9.98 -12.72 33.66
CA PRO A 46 8.84 -13.49 34.19
C PRO A 46 7.68 -12.57 34.58
N ALA A 47 6.45 -12.98 34.23
CA ALA A 47 5.22 -12.35 34.70
C ALA A 47 4.48 -13.25 35.71
N SER A 48 4.57 -14.57 35.56
CA SER A 48 4.14 -15.59 36.51
C SER A 48 4.88 -16.90 36.26
N ASP A 49 4.54 -17.95 37.00
CA ASP A 49 5.12 -19.30 36.82
C ASP A 49 4.87 -19.90 35.42
N THR A 50 3.87 -19.39 34.70
CA THR A 50 3.47 -19.89 33.38
C THR A 50 3.45 -18.80 32.30
N SER A 51 3.92 -17.58 32.60
CA SER A 51 3.88 -16.47 31.65
C SER A 51 5.09 -15.56 31.72
N MET A 52 5.41 -14.95 30.58
CA MET A 52 6.51 -14.02 30.40
C MET A 52 5.96 -12.66 29.93
N ARG A 53 6.54 -11.59 30.44
CA ARG A 53 6.37 -10.24 29.93
C ARG A 53 7.39 -10.00 28.82
N VAL A 54 6.92 -9.45 27.71
CA VAL A 54 7.75 -9.00 26.59
C VAL A 54 7.54 -7.50 26.43
N GLN A 55 8.61 -6.73 26.39
CA GLN A 55 8.60 -5.28 26.18
C GLN A 55 9.45 -4.91 24.97
N PHE A 56 8.89 -4.10 24.08
CA PHE A 56 9.52 -3.60 22.85
C PHE A 56 9.88 -2.12 23.03
N PHE A 57 11.05 -1.71 22.51
CA PHE A 57 11.50 -0.33 22.44
C PHE A 57 11.77 0.07 20.99
#